data_AF-A0AAV6C044-F1
#
_entry.id   AF-A0AAV6C044-F1
#
_cell.length_a   1.000
_cell.length_b   1.000
_cell.length_c   1.000
_cell.angle_alpha   90.00
_cell.angle_beta   90.00
_cell.angle_gamma   90.00
#
_symmetry.space_group_name_H-M   'P 1'
#
loop_
_entity.id
_entity.type
_entity.pdbx_description
1 polymer ?
#
loop_
_entity_poly.entity_id
_entity_poly.type
_entity_poly.pdbx_seq_one_letter_code
_entity_poly.pdbx_strand_id
1 'polypeptide(L)'
;MILAQDRFGQSFEESTYAISLNLHGCCYPSRHNYRLGTWVGLQMADPGDGNKVSTVRAQVRSITVPQHTRDLYQVGVELETPANVWGITVPPEDWMSGRESRVSTTELPLEENEAAPAQDTTLTLGPELPEAGEMSLQATAEPQDVSIAAPEPPPAPPVAEVPEVAAKPVGEPVRPRMVISPDQLVAALRGKLQRAAEKAVQEALTASLQPALHSALRAIEETSRLGVRQVVGAAAQAPQGVGATASKEELLRAMDSRLAEHRTHAEEVVERLQEMTAATEASLEEAKKLAEKFARETEPKLVTRLEETMARGREGFEAAAARAADRQLLRLMEDSHRMMKETSAQLEARVAEARAVLQTAAGATLDEFRRQAEVQVDLVASEVTQRVTSSLGALEAENRAACESRRETLEQDVTRAAEQSSEQFRTGIKAFLYSCLVAAVSAVDQHSRATLEGLATNPGAPRELPPDLAVPGEPKPDK
;
A
#
# COMPACT_ATOMS: atom_id res chain seq x y z
N MET A 1 16.62 -12.90 -8.59
CA MET A 1 16.09 -13.91 -9.53
C MET A 1 15.63 -15.13 -8.74
N ILE A 2 14.51 -15.73 -9.12
CA ILE A 2 13.87 -16.86 -8.44
C ILE A 2 13.85 -18.05 -9.39
N LEU A 3 14.34 -19.20 -8.93
CA LEU A 3 14.27 -20.48 -9.62
C LEU A 3 13.30 -21.39 -8.87
N ALA A 4 12.21 -21.78 -9.51
CA ALA A 4 11.17 -22.56 -8.85
C ALA A 4 10.40 -23.46 -9.81
N GLN A 5 9.55 -24.32 -9.23
CA GLN A 5 8.51 -25.03 -9.95
C GLN A 5 7.14 -24.49 -9.55
N ASP A 6 6.27 -24.29 -10.54
CA ASP A 6 4.91 -23.85 -10.29
C ASP A 6 4.04 -24.99 -9.71
N ARG A 7 2.77 -24.69 -9.43
CA ARG A 7 1.82 -25.71 -8.94
C ARG A 7 1.58 -26.87 -9.90
N PHE A 8 1.99 -26.78 -11.16
CA PHE A 8 1.86 -27.81 -12.19
C PHE A 8 3.18 -28.59 -12.39
N GLY A 9 4.25 -28.24 -11.67
CA GLY A 9 5.57 -28.86 -11.76
C GLY A 9 6.44 -28.32 -12.90
N GLN A 10 6.03 -27.23 -13.56
CA GLN A 10 6.82 -26.58 -14.60
C GLN A 10 7.89 -25.70 -13.95
N SER A 11 9.14 -25.91 -14.33
CA SER A 11 10.26 -25.08 -13.88
C SER A 11 10.22 -23.72 -14.57
N PHE A 12 10.38 -22.65 -13.80
CA PHE A 12 10.46 -21.29 -14.32
C PHE A 12 11.55 -20.48 -13.61
N GLU A 13 11.95 -19.40 -14.28
CA GLU A 13 12.88 -18.41 -13.77
C GLU A 13 12.19 -17.04 -13.81
N GLU A 14 12.17 -16.34 -12.68
CA GLU A 14 11.51 -15.05 -12.56
C GLU A 14 12.44 -14.01 -11.94
N SER A 15 12.59 -12.86 -12.62
CA SER A 15 13.25 -11.69 -12.03
C SER A 15 12.22 -10.86 -11.28
N THR A 16 12.44 -10.67 -9.98
CA THR A 16 11.54 -9.92 -9.09
C THR A 16 12.34 -9.22 -8.00
N TYR A 17 11.71 -8.30 -7.29
CA TYR A 17 12.28 -7.56 -6.17
C TYR A 17 11.66 -8.02 -4.84
N ALA A 18 12.41 -7.93 -3.75
CA ALA A 18 11.87 -8.18 -2.43
C ALA A 18 11.08 -6.96 -1.92
N ILE A 19 9.87 -7.18 -1.43
CA ILE A 19 9.01 -6.19 -0.76
C ILE A 19 9.45 -6.03 0.70
N SER A 20 9.77 -7.14 1.35
CA SER A 20 10.28 -7.18 2.73
C SER A 20 11.29 -8.30 2.88
N LEU A 21 12.26 -8.13 3.77
CA LEU A 21 13.32 -9.10 4.04
C LEU A 21 13.72 -9.05 5.51
N ASN A 22 14.12 -10.19 6.04
CA ASN A 22 14.66 -10.37 7.39
C ASN A 22 15.75 -11.45 7.39
N LEU A 23 16.35 -11.76 8.54
CA LEU A 23 17.36 -12.83 8.65
C LEU A 23 16.85 -14.22 8.20
N HIS A 24 15.55 -14.44 8.32
CA HIS A 24 14.90 -15.73 8.08
C HIS A 24 14.37 -15.89 6.66
N GLY A 25 14.23 -14.84 5.86
CA GLY A 25 13.43 -14.92 4.65
C GLY A 25 13.12 -13.58 4.01
N CYS A 26 12.32 -13.64 2.96
CA CYS A 26 11.83 -12.46 2.27
C CYS A 26 10.42 -12.68 1.72
N CYS A 27 9.81 -11.58 1.30
CA CYS A 27 8.54 -11.58 0.59
C CYS A 27 8.72 -10.89 -0.75
N TYR A 28 8.22 -11.49 -1.83
CA TYR A 28 8.33 -10.94 -3.18
C TYR A 28 7.02 -11.15 -3.98
N PRO A 29 6.72 -10.31 -4.96
CA PRO A 29 5.60 -10.51 -5.86
C PRO A 29 6.00 -11.49 -6.98
N SER A 30 5.07 -12.36 -7.37
CA SER A 30 5.26 -13.31 -8.46
C SER A 30 4.00 -13.47 -9.30
N ARG A 31 4.21 -13.71 -10.61
CA ARG A 31 3.14 -14.08 -11.55
C ARG A 31 2.70 -15.53 -11.40
N HIS A 32 3.50 -16.36 -10.73
CA HIS A 32 3.30 -17.79 -10.63
C HIS A 32 2.62 -18.19 -9.33
N ASN A 33 1.80 -19.23 -9.41
CA ASN A 33 1.12 -19.79 -8.25
C ASN A 33 1.98 -20.92 -7.66
N TYR A 34 2.42 -20.73 -6.42
CA TYR A 34 3.24 -21.69 -5.68
C TYR A 34 2.38 -22.62 -4.83
N ARG A 35 2.95 -23.77 -4.43
CA ARG A 35 2.40 -24.59 -3.33
C ARG A 35 3.15 -24.25 -2.05
N LEU A 36 2.42 -24.18 -0.92
CA LEU A 36 3.04 -24.06 0.39
C LEU A 36 3.96 -25.26 0.64
N GLY A 37 5.16 -24.99 1.16
CA GLY A 37 6.19 -26.00 1.40
C GLY A 37 7.09 -26.30 0.20
N THR A 38 6.83 -25.74 -0.99
CA THR A 38 7.72 -25.87 -2.15
C THR A 38 9.05 -25.19 -1.90
N TRP A 39 10.13 -25.81 -2.37
CA TRP A 39 11.47 -25.25 -2.33
C TRP A 39 11.74 -24.37 -3.56
N VAL A 40 12.33 -23.21 -3.33
CA VAL A 40 12.74 -22.25 -4.35
C VAL A 40 14.22 -21.91 -4.17
N GLY A 41 14.89 -21.61 -5.27
CA GLY A 41 16.24 -21.05 -5.29
C GLY A 41 16.20 -19.55 -5.46
N LEU A 42 16.78 -18.81 -4.51
CA LEU A 42 16.94 -17.37 -4.57
C LEU A 42 18.35 -17.06 -5.09
N GLN A 43 18.43 -16.42 -6.24
CA GLN A 43 19.67 -15.91 -6.81
C GLN A 43 19.74 -14.40 -6.64
N MET A 44 20.78 -13.94 -5.94
CA MET A 44 21.06 -12.53 -5.73
C MET A 44 22.22 -12.10 -6.61
N ALA A 45 22.05 -10.98 -7.31
CA ALA A 45 23.13 -10.35 -8.04
C ALA A 45 23.99 -9.60 -7.01
N ASP A 46 25.24 -10.03 -6.82
CA ASP A 46 26.19 -9.32 -5.99
C ASP A 46 26.57 -8.01 -6.71
N PRO A 47 26.36 -6.83 -6.10
CA PRO A 47 26.71 -5.56 -6.72
C PRO A 47 28.22 -5.31 -6.81
N GLY A 48 29.07 -6.08 -6.10
CA GLY A 48 30.50 -5.80 -5.98
C GLY A 48 31.44 -6.64 -6.86
N ASP A 49 31.10 -7.91 -7.11
CA ASP A 49 31.96 -8.85 -7.83
C ASP A 49 31.18 -9.49 -8.97
N GLY A 50 31.43 -9.04 -10.20
CA GLY A 50 30.68 -9.38 -11.41
C GLY A 50 30.72 -10.84 -11.88
N ASN A 51 30.89 -11.83 -11.00
CA ASN A 51 30.85 -13.24 -11.40
C ASN A 51 30.43 -14.27 -10.32
N LYS A 52 29.94 -13.87 -9.14
CA LYS A 52 29.47 -14.84 -8.12
C LYS A 52 27.99 -14.65 -7.84
N VAL A 53 27.16 -15.48 -8.49
CA VAL A 53 25.73 -15.58 -8.16
C VAL A 53 25.57 -16.57 -7.01
N SER A 54 25.33 -16.06 -5.80
CA SER A 54 24.97 -16.91 -4.67
C SER A 54 23.54 -17.41 -4.84
N THR A 55 23.36 -18.74 -4.92
CA THR A 55 22.03 -19.37 -4.93
C THR A 55 21.74 -19.91 -3.53
N VAL A 56 20.69 -19.41 -2.90
CA VAL A 56 20.26 -19.81 -1.56
C VAL A 56 18.91 -20.52 -1.65
N ARG A 57 18.73 -21.62 -0.93
CA ARG A 57 17.45 -22.34 -0.87
C ARG A 57 16.51 -21.73 0.16
N ALA A 58 15.25 -21.61 -0.22
CA ALA A 58 14.17 -21.14 0.63
C ALA A 58 12.90 -21.98 0.43
N GLN A 59 12.03 -22.03 1.43
CA GLN A 59 10.75 -22.73 1.40
C GLN A 59 9.60 -21.73 1.43
N VAL A 60 8.59 -21.94 0.56
CA VAL A 60 7.39 -21.10 0.53
C VAL A 60 6.56 -21.33 1.80
N ARG A 61 6.36 -20.27 2.59
CA ARG A 61 5.61 -20.31 3.87
C ARG A 61 4.29 -19.58 3.83
N SER A 62 4.16 -18.55 3.01
CA SER A 62 2.92 -17.80 2.84
C SER A 62 2.70 -17.43 1.39
N ILE A 63 1.44 -17.39 0.98
CA ILE A 63 1.01 -16.92 -0.33
C ILE A 63 -0.22 -16.08 -0.08
N THR A 64 -0.13 -14.79 -0.37
CA THR A 64 -1.27 -13.88 -0.36
C THR A 64 -1.82 -13.82 -1.77
N VAL A 65 -3.08 -14.24 -1.92
CA VAL A 65 -3.78 -14.21 -3.20
C VAL A 65 -4.18 -12.77 -3.51
N PRO A 66 -3.88 -12.27 -4.72
CA PRO A 66 -4.27 -10.92 -5.11
C PRO A 66 -5.81 -10.75 -5.08
N GLN A 67 -6.29 -9.59 -4.64
CA GLN A 67 -7.73 -9.29 -4.63
C GLN A 67 -8.26 -8.96 -6.04
N HIS A 68 -7.41 -8.43 -6.91
CA HIS A 68 -7.73 -8.12 -8.29
C HIS A 68 -6.96 -9.01 -9.26
N THR A 69 -7.57 -9.34 -10.39
CA THR A 69 -6.97 -10.19 -11.44
C THR A 69 -5.71 -9.60 -12.09
N ARG A 70 -5.43 -8.31 -11.86
CA ARG A 70 -4.24 -7.61 -12.36
C ARG A 70 -3.07 -7.63 -11.38
N ASP A 71 -3.29 -7.99 -10.12
CA ASP A 71 -2.26 -7.95 -9.09
C ASP A 71 -1.45 -9.26 -9.06
N LEU A 72 -0.23 -9.19 -8.54
CA LEU A 72 0.67 -10.33 -8.42
C LEU A 72 0.47 -11.08 -7.10
N TYR A 73 0.79 -12.38 -7.07
CA TYR A 73 0.84 -13.14 -5.83
C TYR A 73 1.97 -12.62 -4.95
N GLN A 74 1.67 -12.33 -3.69
CA GLN A 74 2.72 -11.98 -2.74
C GLN A 74 3.16 -13.24 -1.99
N VAL A 75 4.39 -13.65 -2.22
CA VAL A 75 4.93 -14.94 -1.77
C VAL A 75 5.96 -14.69 -0.67
N GLY A 76 5.73 -15.25 0.51
CA GLY A 76 6.68 -15.23 1.62
C GLY A 76 7.46 -16.54 1.66
N VAL A 77 8.80 -16.43 1.66
CA VAL A 77 9.72 -17.55 1.70
C VAL A 77 10.61 -17.48 2.93
N GLU A 78 10.93 -18.64 3.50
CA GLU A 78 11.85 -18.80 4.63
C GLU A 78 13.12 -19.53 4.16
N LEU A 79 14.28 -18.96 4.43
CA LEU A 79 15.59 -19.53 4.10
C LEU A 79 15.82 -20.84 4.86
N GLU A 80 16.48 -21.80 4.20
CA GLU A 80 16.87 -23.07 4.82
C GLU A 80 17.82 -22.87 6.01
N THR A 81 18.77 -21.95 5.86
CA THR A 81 19.71 -21.53 6.91
C THR A 81 19.59 -20.01 7.07
N PRO A 82 19.02 -19.50 8.17
CA PRO A 82 18.93 -18.08 8.43
C PRO A 82 20.31 -17.43 8.42
N ALA A 83 20.52 -16.49 7.49
CA ALA A 83 21.79 -15.82 7.28
C ALA A 83 21.57 -14.50 6.56
N ASN A 84 22.51 -13.56 6.71
CA ASN A 84 22.52 -12.31 5.96
C ASN A 84 22.99 -12.55 4.52
N VAL A 85 22.13 -13.19 3.74
CA VAL A 85 22.38 -13.50 2.33
C VAL A 85 22.12 -12.29 1.43
N TRP A 86 21.50 -11.25 1.98
CA TRP A 86 21.06 -10.04 1.27
C TRP A 86 22.18 -9.04 0.97
N GLY A 87 23.41 -9.26 1.46
CA GLY A 87 24.56 -8.38 1.24
C GLY A 87 24.50 -7.06 2.03
N ILE A 88 23.71 -6.99 3.10
CA ILE A 88 23.59 -5.79 3.92
C ILE A 88 24.83 -5.70 4.82
N THR A 89 25.65 -4.66 4.63
CA THR A 89 26.94 -4.51 5.34
C THR A 89 26.79 -4.30 6.84
N VAL A 90 25.71 -3.64 7.26
CA VAL A 90 25.38 -3.38 8.67
C VAL A 90 23.96 -3.90 8.93
N PRO A 91 23.80 -5.19 9.30
CA PRO A 91 22.48 -5.76 9.53
C PRO A 91 21.80 -5.12 10.75
N PRO A 92 20.46 -5.03 10.77
CA PRO A 92 19.69 -4.63 11.96
C PRO A 92 20.07 -5.44 13.21
N GLU A 93 19.97 -4.80 14.39
CA GLU A 93 20.39 -5.39 15.67
C GLU A 93 19.64 -6.70 16.01
N ASP A 94 18.36 -6.78 15.65
CA ASP A 94 17.51 -7.96 15.82
C ASP A 94 17.97 -9.18 15.00
N TRP A 95 18.81 -8.98 13.96
CA TRP A 95 19.40 -10.08 13.18
C TRP A 95 20.65 -10.67 13.86
N MET A 96 21.28 -9.93 14.75
CA MET A 96 22.48 -10.37 15.47
C MET A 96 22.13 -11.18 16.73
N SER A 97 21.02 -10.86 17.39
CA SER A 97 20.63 -11.40 18.69
C SER A 97 20.12 -12.85 18.69
N GLY A 98 19.88 -13.45 17.52
CA GLY A 98 19.33 -14.81 17.39
C GLY A 98 20.36 -15.95 17.40
N ARG A 99 21.66 -15.62 17.28
CA ARG A 99 22.70 -16.63 16.98
C ARG A 99 23.30 -17.33 18.22
N GLU A 100 23.10 -16.78 19.42
CA GLU A 100 23.76 -17.31 20.63
C GLU A 100 22.97 -18.39 21.39
N SER A 101 21.69 -18.64 21.07
CA SER A 101 20.85 -19.49 21.93
C SER A 101 20.75 -20.98 21.54
N ARG A 102 21.62 -21.53 20.67
CA ARG A 102 21.54 -22.94 20.22
C ARG A 102 22.79 -23.81 20.38
N VAL A 103 23.73 -23.43 21.24
CA VAL A 103 24.74 -24.36 21.75
C VAL A 103 24.67 -24.38 23.28
N SER A 104 23.84 -25.26 23.81
CA SER A 104 24.10 -25.88 25.10
C SER A 104 23.96 -27.37 24.92
N THR A 105 25.06 -27.93 24.41
CA THR A 105 25.41 -29.32 24.60
C THR A 105 25.47 -29.60 26.08
N THR A 106 24.76 -30.65 26.49
CA THR A 106 24.83 -31.35 27.76
C THR A 106 26.23 -31.39 28.36
N GLU A 107 26.45 -30.66 29.45
CA GLU A 107 27.38 -31.06 30.52
C GLU A 107 26.74 -30.74 31.87
N LEU A 108 26.44 -31.82 32.61
CA LEU A 108 26.21 -31.80 34.04
C LEU A 108 27.54 -31.47 34.73
N PRO A 109 27.52 -30.65 35.79
CA PRO A 109 28.17 -31.11 37.01
C PRO A 109 27.26 -31.04 38.24
N LEU A 110 27.35 -32.16 38.96
CA LEU A 110 27.09 -32.44 40.36
C LEU A 110 26.95 -31.24 41.30
N GLU A 111 25.98 -31.42 42.20
CA GLU A 111 25.78 -30.68 43.45
C GLU A 111 27.06 -30.56 44.28
N GLU A 112 27.25 -29.39 44.88
CA GLU A 112 27.78 -29.31 46.24
C GLU A 112 27.20 -28.12 47.00
N ASN A 113 27.18 -28.29 48.31
CA ASN A 113 26.24 -27.80 49.29
C ASN A 113 26.46 -26.33 49.73
N GLU A 114 25.36 -25.76 50.23
CA GLU A 114 25.28 -24.95 51.46
C GLU A 114 25.53 -23.41 51.49
N ALA A 115 24.64 -22.81 52.29
CA ALA A 115 24.74 -21.59 53.09
C ALA A 115 24.39 -20.22 52.45
N ALA A 116 23.16 -19.79 52.76
CA ALA A 116 22.80 -18.39 52.91
C ALA A 116 23.64 -17.70 54.02
N PRO A 117 23.72 -16.36 54.05
CA PRO A 117 22.73 -15.65 54.86
C PRO A 117 22.19 -14.35 54.24
N ALA A 118 21.04 -13.96 54.77
CA ALA A 118 20.24 -12.78 54.45
C ALA A 118 20.86 -11.46 54.90
N GLN A 119 20.64 -10.38 54.13
CA GLN A 119 20.28 -9.00 54.54
C GLN A 119 19.55 -8.37 53.34
N ASP A 120 18.26 -8.06 53.38
CA ASP A 120 17.53 -6.97 54.05
C ASP A 120 17.60 -5.60 53.32
N THR A 121 16.42 -5.01 53.07
CA THR A 121 16.08 -3.61 52.72
C THR A 121 16.59 -3.06 51.35
N THR A 122 15.86 -2.35 50.47
CA THR A 122 14.82 -1.32 50.64
C THR A 122 14.13 -1.03 49.29
N LEU A 123 12.82 -0.74 49.33
CA LEU A 123 12.03 -0.14 48.24
C LEU A 123 12.42 1.33 47.99
N THR A 124 12.47 1.80 46.74
CA THR A 124 12.23 3.22 46.43
C THR A 124 11.57 3.36 45.06
N LEU A 125 10.29 3.77 45.08
CA LEU A 125 9.62 4.43 43.96
C LEU A 125 10.19 5.83 43.79
N GLY A 126 10.32 6.31 42.55
CA GLY A 126 10.07 7.72 42.27
C GLY A 126 10.70 8.25 40.98
N PRO A 127 10.00 9.15 40.26
CA PRO A 127 10.16 9.39 38.82
C PRO A 127 10.90 10.71 38.49
N GLU A 128 11.32 10.90 37.23
CA GLU A 128 11.24 12.20 36.52
C GLU A 128 11.72 12.10 35.05
N LEU A 129 10.78 12.30 34.11
CA LEU A 129 10.94 13.14 32.90
C LEU A 129 10.89 14.62 33.36
N PRO A 130 11.33 15.65 32.60
CA PRO A 130 11.24 15.83 31.14
C PRO A 130 12.55 16.46 30.56
N GLU A 131 12.74 17.00 29.36
CA GLU A 131 11.88 17.63 28.34
C GLU A 131 12.71 17.94 27.08
N ALA A 132 12.00 18.15 25.96
CA ALA A 132 12.29 19.06 24.84
C ALA A 132 13.55 18.90 23.97
N GLY A 133 13.31 18.82 22.66
CA GLY A 133 14.32 18.95 21.62
C GLY A 133 13.74 18.86 20.22
N GLU A 134 12.82 19.78 19.89
CA GLU A 134 12.39 20.03 18.51
C GLU A 134 13.59 20.48 17.66
N MET A 135 13.79 19.87 16.49
CA MET A 135 14.44 20.56 15.37
C MET A 135 13.89 20.04 14.03
N SER A 136 13.11 20.93 13.42
CA SER A 136 12.67 20.95 12.04
C SER A 136 13.84 21.24 11.09
N LEU A 137 13.93 20.54 9.96
CA LEU A 137 14.42 21.12 8.70
C LEU A 137 13.78 20.43 7.49
N GLN A 138 13.19 21.27 6.64
CA GLN A 138 12.68 20.99 5.30
C GLN A 138 13.81 20.66 4.31
N ALA A 139 13.53 19.81 3.33
CA ALA A 139 14.11 19.96 1.99
C ALA A 139 13.18 19.37 0.91
N THR A 140 12.86 20.25 -0.02
CA THR A 140 12.09 20.16 -1.26
C THR A 140 12.82 19.39 -2.35
N ALA A 141 12.11 18.58 -3.16
CA ALA A 141 12.36 18.44 -4.60
C ALA A 141 11.23 17.63 -5.28
N GLU A 142 10.61 18.26 -6.27
CA GLU A 142 9.57 17.77 -7.18
C GLU A 142 10.16 16.98 -8.39
N PRO A 143 9.30 16.39 -9.26
CA PRO A 143 9.59 15.16 -10.01
C PRO A 143 10.08 15.39 -11.45
N GLN A 144 10.63 14.33 -12.07
CA GLN A 144 10.86 14.26 -13.51
C GLN A 144 9.98 13.18 -14.16
N ASP A 145 9.12 13.66 -15.06
CA ASP A 145 8.42 12.92 -16.11
C ASP A 145 9.40 12.31 -17.11
N VAL A 146 9.22 11.03 -17.44
CA VAL A 146 9.59 10.50 -18.76
C VAL A 146 8.49 9.56 -19.24
N SER A 147 7.89 9.93 -20.38
CA SER A 147 6.83 9.24 -21.09
C SER A 147 7.39 8.50 -22.31
N ILE A 148 6.57 7.58 -22.88
CA ILE A 148 6.65 6.94 -24.22
C ILE A 148 7.55 5.68 -24.27
N ALA A 149 7.19 4.49 -24.79
CA ALA A 149 6.03 3.97 -25.53
C ALA A 149 5.93 2.45 -25.36
N ALA A 150 4.71 1.91 -25.49
CA ALA A 150 4.43 0.50 -25.76
C ALA A 150 4.33 0.24 -27.27
N PRO A 151 4.60 -1.00 -27.71
CA PRO A 151 3.88 -1.57 -28.84
C PRO A 151 3.16 -2.90 -28.51
N GLU A 152 2.19 -3.13 -29.37
CA GLU A 152 1.00 -3.98 -29.39
C GLU A 152 1.25 -5.52 -29.49
N PRO A 153 0.27 -6.40 -29.13
CA PRO A 153 0.47 -7.85 -29.05
C PRO A 153 -0.03 -8.64 -30.29
N PRO A 154 0.50 -9.84 -30.56
CA PRO A 154 -0.10 -10.81 -31.49
C PRO A 154 -0.86 -11.96 -30.77
N PRO A 155 -1.63 -12.78 -31.52
CA PRO A 155 -2.96 -13.27 -31.12
C PRO A 155 -3.00 -14.68 -30.50
N ALA A 156 -4.11 -14.96 -29.80
CA ALA A 156 -4.48 -16.28 -29.27
C ALA A 156 -4.87 -17.29 -30.38
N PRO A 157 -4.71 -18.60 -30.13
CA PRO A 157 -5.87 -19.52 -30.14
C PRO A 157 -5.71 -20.70 -29.13
N PRO A 158 -6.59 -21.72 -29.12
CA PRO A 158 -8.03 -21.69 -28.91
C PRO A 158 -8.46 -22.53 -27.68
N VAL A 159 -9.74 -22.39 -27.37
CA VAL A 159 -10.59 -23.14 -26.43
C VAL A 159 -10.31 -24.65 -26.41
N ALA A 160 -10.11 -25.21 -25.21
CA ALA A 160 -10.27 -26.63 -24.92
C ALA A 160 -10.97 -26.82 -23.56
N GLU A 161 -12.25 -27.16 -23.68
CA GLU A 161 -13.08 -28.06 -22.88
C GLU A 161 -12.76 -28.30 -21.39
N VAL A 162 -13.78 -27.94 -20.60
CA VAL A 162 -14.10 -28.40 -19.25
C VAL A 162 -14.14 -29.93 -19.18
N PRO A 163 -13.60 -30.54 -18.11
CA PRO A 163 -14.46 -31.45 -17.34
C PRO A 163 -14.55 -31.04 -15.86
N GLU A 164 -15.79 -30.79 -15.49
CA GLU A 164 -16.37 -30.79 -14.16
C GLU A 164 -16.09 -32.12 -13.44
N VAL A 165 -15.30 -32.09 -12.36
CA VAL A 165 -15.25 -33.20 -11.40
C VAL A 165 -15.17 -32.67 -9.97
N ALA A 166 -16.27 -32.93 -9.25
CA ALA A 166 -16.39 -33.22 -7.83
C ALA A 166 -15.90 -32.18 -6.82
N ALA A 167 -16.87 -31.44 -6.30
CA ALA A 167 -16.81 -30.78 -5.01
C ALA A 167 -16.45 -31.78 -3.89
N LYS A 168 -15.38 -31.47 -3.14
CA LYS A 168 -15.14 -31.95 -1.78
C LYS A 168 -14.76 -30.75 -0.90
N PRO A 169 -15.42 -30.54 0.25
CA PRO A 169 -15.08 -29.45 1.15
C PRO A 169 -13.83 -29.85 1.95
N VAL A 170 -12.78 -29.03 1.90
CA VAL A 170 -11.61 -29.17 2.78
C VAL A 170 -11.55 -27.93 3.65
N GLY A 171 -11.82 -28.16 4.94
CA GLY A 171 -11.86 -27.15 5.98
C GLY A 171 -10.49 -26.59 6.32
N GLU A 172 -10.52 -25.34 6.76
CA GLU A 172 -9.43 -24.60 7.37
C GLU A 172 -9.02 -25.23 8.72
N PRO A 173 -7.71 -25.31 9.04
CA PRO A 173 -7.26 -25.54 10.40
C PRO A 173 -7.19 -24.21 11.14
N VAL A 174 -8.28 -23.85 11.83
CA VAL A 174 -8.26 -22.84 12.89
C VAL A 174 -7.32 -23.34 13.99
N ARG A 175 -6.31 -22.53 14.36
CA ARG A 175 -5.40 -22.84 15.47
C ARG A 175 -6.22 -23.11 16.74
N PRO A 176 -5.99 -24.21 17.46
CA PRO A 176 -6.79 -24.54 18.62
C PRO A 176 -6.52 -23.52 19.72
N ARG A 177 -7.47 -22.61 19.93
CA ARG A 177 -7.61 -21.92 21.22
C ARG A 177 -7.73 -23.02 22.27
N MET A 178 -6.74 -23.09 23.16
CA MET A 178 -6.71 -24.03 24.25
C MET A 178 -7.83 -23.64 25.24
N VAL A 179 -9.04 -24.14 24.97
CA VAL A 179 -10.19 -24.00 25.87
C VAL A 179 -9.94 -24.97 27.01
N ILE A 180 -9.41 -24.47 28.13
CA ILE A 180 -9.38 -25.22 29.37
C ILE A 180 -10.84 -25.45 29.77
N SER A 181 -11.31 -26.69 29.63
CA SER A 181 -12.68 -27.00 30.01
C SER A 181 -12.82 -26.93 31.54
N PRO A 182 -14.00 -26.55 32.05
CA PRO A 182 -14.29 -26.58 33.48
C PRO A 182 -13.96 -27.95 34.11
N ASP A 183 -14.19 -29.04 33.37
CA ASP A 183 -13.91 -30.40 33.79
C ASP A 183 -12.41 -30.66 34.01
N GLN A 184 -11.54 -30.08 33.18
CA GLN A 184 -10.08 -30.20 33.37
C GLN A 184 -9.61 -29.50 34.65
N LEU A 185 -10.23 -28.36 35.01
CA LEU A 185 -9.89 -27.64 36.23
C LEU A 185 -10.36 -28.41 37.47
N VAL A 186 -11.57 -28.97 37.44
CA VAL A 186 -12.12 -29.81 38.52
C VAL A 186 -11.27 -31.06 38.71
N ALA A 187 -10.88 -31.74 37.63
CA ALA A 187 -10.00 -32.91 37.69
C ALA A 187 -8.62 -32.56 38.29
N ALA A 188 -8.04 -31.43 37.89
CA ALA A 188 -6.76 -30.97 38.42
C ALA A 188 -6.83 -30.63 39.92
N LEU A 189 -7.92 -29.99 40.37
CA LEU A 189 -8.15 -29.68 41.78
C LEU A 189 -8.37 -30.94 42.62
N ARG A 190 -9.18 -31.90 42.13
CA ARG A 190 -9.43 -33.17 42.82
C ARG A 190 -8.14 -33.96 43.03
N GLY A 191 -7.28 -34.03 42.01
CA GLY A 191 -5.98 -34.70 42.10
C GLY A 191 -5.01 -34.04 43.08
N LYS A 192 -5.06 -32.71 43.24
CA LYS A 192 -4.25 -32.00 44.25
C LYS A 192 -4.77 -32.21 45.67
N LEU A 193 -6.08 -32.17 45.86
CA LEU A 193 -6.72 -32.41 47.16
C LEU A 193 -6.48 -33.83 47.67
N GLN A 194 -6.61 -34.83 46.81
CA GLN A 194 -6.36 -36.22 47.16
C GLN A 194 -4.92 -36.44 47.63
N ARG A 195 -3.93 -35.92 46.90
CA ARG A 195 -2.52 -35.99 47.30
C ARG A 195 -2.23 -35.30 48.64
N ALA A 196 -2.88 -34.16 48.90
CA ALA A 196 -2.73 -33.46 50.18
C ALA A 196 -3.33 -34.26 51.35
N ALA A 197 -4.49 -34.91 51.13
CA ALA A 197 -5.12 -35.76 52.12
C ALA A 197 -4.28 -37.02 52.42
N GLU A 198 -3.78 -37.71 51.38
CA GLU A 198 -2.90 -38.88 51.54
C GLU A 198 -1.64 -38.53 52.31
N LYS A 199 -1.00 -37.39 52.00
CA LYS A 199 0.18 -36.90 52.71
C LYS A 199 -0.10 -36.64 54.19
N ALA A 200 -1.22 -35.97 54.51
CA ALA A 200 -1.60 -35.66 55.90
C ALA A 200 -1.87 -36.93 56.73
N VAL A 201 -2.50 -37.95 56.13
CA VAL A 201 -2.73 -39.25 56.80
C VAL A 201 -1.40 -39.96 57.05
N GLN A 202 -0.49 -39.94 56.07
CA GLN A 202 0.84 -40.57 56.21
C GLN A 202 1.70 -39.89 57.27
N GLU A 203 1.66 -38.55 57.35
CA GLU A 203 2.32 -37.78 58.40
C GLU A 203 1.73 -38.06 59.79
N ALA A 204 0.40 -38.13 59.93
CA ALA A 204 -0.25 -38.45 61.20
C ALA A 204 0.06 -39.88 61.67
N LEU A 205 0.07 -40.85 60.75
CA LEU A 205 0.36 -42.24 61.03
C LEU A 205 1.81 -42.45 61.47
N THR A 206 2.75 -41.81 60.77
CA THR A 206 4.17 -41.85 61.15
C THR A 206 4.43 -41.17 62.49
N ALA A 207 3.77 -40.03 62.76
CA ALA A 207 3.91 -39.31 64.02
C ALA A 207 3.38 -40.10 65.24
N SER A 208 2.33 -40.92 65.10
CA SER A 208 1.77 -41.68 66.22
C SER A 208 2.42 -43.05 66.43
N LEU A 209 2.76 -43.78 65.36
CA LEU A 209 3.31 -45.13 65.46
C LEU A 209 4.79 -45.12 65.85
N GLN A 210 5.59 -44.20 65.31
CA GLN A 210 7.04 -44.17 65.56
C GLN A 210 7.40 -44.07 67.05
N PRO A 211 6.83 -43.14 67.84
CA PRO A 211 7.17 -43.02 69.26
C PRO A 211 6.72 -44.22 70.09
N ALA A 212 5.53 -44.76 69.80
CA ALA A 212 5.00 -45.93 70.50
C ALA A 212 5.88 -47.18 70.26
N LEU A 213 6.32 -47.38 69.02
CA LEU A 213 7.16 -48.51 68.63
C LEU A 213 8.57 -48.39 69.23
N HIS A 214 9.16 -47.19 69.24
CA HIS A 214 10.43 -46.93 69.91
C HIS A 214 10.34 -47.12 71.43
N SER A 215 9.25 -46.68 72.05
CA SER A 215 9.03 -46.85 73.49
C SER A 215 8.88 -48.32 73.86
N ALA A 216 8.15 -49.10 73.05
CA ALA A 216 7.99 -50.55 73.27
C ALA A 216 9.32 -51.30 73.10
N LEU A 217 10.08 -51.00 72.04
CA LEU A 217 11.41 -51.61 71.83
C LEU A 217 12.37 -51.29 72.96
N ARG A 218 12.41 -50.04 73.44
CA ARG A 218 13.25 -49.64 74.58
C ARG A 218 12.87 -50.40 75.86
N ALA A 219 11.57 -50.58 76.14
CA ALA A 219 11.11 -51.31 77.32
C ALA A 219 11.50 -52.80 77.28
N ILE A 220 11.41 -53.43 76.10
CA ILE A 220 11.87 -54.81 75.88
C ILE A 220 13.39 -54.93 76.06
N GLU A 221 14.15 -53.97 75.56
CA GLU A 221 15.61 -53.97 75.71
C GLU A 221 16.03 -53.74 77.17
N GLU A 222 15.34 -52.87 77.90
CA GLU A 222 15.63 -52.61 79.31
C GLU A 222 15.31 -53.82 80.21
N THR A 223 14.16 -54.48 79.99
CA THR A 223 13.77 -55.69 80.72
C THR A 223 14.71 -56.87 80.42
N SER A 224 15.09 -57.07 79.14
CA SER A 224 16.07 -58.11 78.78
C SER A 224 17.44 -57.85 79.41
N ARG A 225 17.91 -56.59 79.42
CA ARG A 225 19.18 -56.20 80.05
C ARG A 225 19.15 -56.36 81.57
N LEU A 226 18.04 -56.05 82.22
CA LEU A 226 17.84 -56.31 83.66
C LEU A 226 17.85 -57.81 83.95
N GLY A 227 17.17 -58.61 83.13
CA GLY A 227 17.18 -60.08 83.22
C GLY A 227 18.60 -60.65 83.12
N VAL A 228 19.36 -60.27 82.08
CA VAL A 228 20.75 -60.71 81.89
C VAL A 228 21.63 -60.32 83.08
N ARG A 229 21.54 -59.08 83.56
CA ARG A 229 22.31 -58.61 84.73
C ARG A 229 21.99 -59.40 85.99
N GLN A 230 20.72 -59.74 86.20
CA GLN A 230 20.29 -60.49 87.37
C GLN A 230 20.69 -61.98 87.31
N VAL A 231 20.74 -62.58 86.12
CA VAL A 231 21.23 -63.96 85.92
C VAL A 231 22.74 -64.02 86.11
N VAL A 232 23.49 -63.08 85.50
CA VAL A 232 24.95 -63.00 85.67
C VAL A 232 25.33 -62.68 87.11
N GLY A 233 24.60 -61.78 87.78
CA GLY A 233 24.81 -61.47 89.19
C GLY A 233 24.54 -62.65 90.13
N ALA A 234 23.48 -63.42 89.87
CA ALA A 234 23.17 -64.63 90.64
C ALA A 234 24.22 -65.74 90.41
N ALA A 235 24.72 -65.89 89.19
CA ALA A 235 25.79 -66.84 88.86
C ALA A 235 27.13 -66.47 89.54
N ALA A 236 27.42 -65.17 89.68
CA ALA A 236 28.64 -64.69 90.35
C ALA A 236 28.60 -64.81 91.88
N GLN A 237 27.41 -64.84 92.49
CA GLN A 237 27.25 -64.96 93.95
C GLN A 237 27.16 -66.41 94.45
N ALA A 238 27.20 -67.41 93.56
CA ALA A 238 27.21 -68.82 93.95
C ALA A 238 28.60 -69.20 94.53
N PRO A 239 28.71 -69.53 95.84
CA PRO A 239 29.99 -69.89 96.44
C PRO A 239 30.50 -71.21 95.88
N GLN A 240 31.77 -71.24 95.44
CA GLN A 240 32.50 -72.44 94.98
C GLN A 240 32.88 -73.39 96.15
N GLY A 241 31.94 -73.63 97.07
CA GLY A 241 32.09 -74.54 98.20
C GLY A 241 31.54 -75.93 97.88
N VAL A 242 32.40 -76.93 97.98
CA VAL A 242 32.17 -78.35 97.70
C VAL A 242 30.96 -78.90 98.49
N GLY A 243 29.85 -79.10 97.78
CA GLY A 243 28.57 -79.67 98.25
C GLY A 243 27.53 -79.73 97.09
N ALA A 244 27.90 -80.39 95.98
CA ALA A 244 27.54 -79.99 94.62
C ALA A 244 26.28 -80.63 93.96
N THR A 245 25.26 -81.06 94.71
CA THR A 245 24.01 -81.56 94.08
C THR A 245 22.75 -80.84 94.57
N ALA A 246 22.67 -80.44 95.83
CA ALA A 246 21.51 -79.73 96.37
C ALA A 246 21.41 -78.25 95.90
N SER A 247 22.52 -77.51 95.86
CA SER A 247 22.49 -76.10 95.46
C SER A 247 22.28 -75.87 93.96
N LYS A 248 22.61 -76.88 93.12
CA LYS A 248 22.36 -76.84 91.68
C LYS A 248 20.87 -76.99 91.36
N GLU A 249 20.15 -77.83 92.10
CA GLU A 249 18.70 -77.94 91.97
C GLU A 249 17.98 -76.67 92.42
N GLU A 250 18.42 -76.03 93.52
CA GLU A 250 17.85 -74.74 93.95
C GLU A 250 18.14 -73.61 92.95
N LEU A 251 19.35 -73.57 92.37
CA LEU A 251 19.67 -72.62 91.31
C LEU A 251 18.83 -72.84 90.05
N LEU A 252 18.61 -74.10 89.65
CA LEU A 252 17.76 -74.44 88.51
C LEU A 252 16.29 -74.08 88.79
N ARG A 253 15.76 -74.38 89.98
CA ARG A 253 14.40 -73.95 90.37
C ARG A 253 14.27 -72.42 90.41
N ALA A 254 15.30 -71.70 90.88
CA ALA A 254 15.31 -70.24 90.89
C ALA A 254 15.39 -69.65 89.47
N MET A 255 16.15 -70.29 88.56
CA MET A 255 16.19 -69.91 87.15
C MET A 255 14.86 -70.22 86.44
N ASP A 256 14.25 -71.37 86.70
CA ASP A 256 12.95 -71.74 86.12
C ASP A 256 11.84 -70.81 86.61
N SER A 257 11.83 -70.46 87.91
CA SER A 257 10.91 -69.46 88.47
C SER A 257 11.08 -68.09 87.81
N ARG A 258 12.33 -67.67 87.57
CA ARG A 258 12.62 -66.40 86.88
C ARG A 258 12.26 -66.42 85.40
N LEU A 259 12.48 -67.53 84.71
CA LEU A 259 12.05 -67.70 83.32
C LEU A 259 10.52 -67.70 83.23
N ALA A 260 9.83 -68.28 84.20
CA ALA A 260 8.38 -68.19 84.31
C ALA A 260 7.92 -66.74 84.52
N GLU A 261 8.57 -65.97 85.41
CA GLU A 261 8.28 -64.54 85.62
C GLU A 261 8.52 -63.69 84.36
N HIS A 262 9.64 -63.91 83.66
CA HIS A 262 9.92 -63.23 82.39
C HIS A 262 8.91 -63.61 81.30
N ARG A 263 8.44 -64.86 81.29
CA ARG A 263 7.41 -65.31 80.36
C ARG A 263 6.07 -64.65 80.64
N THR A 264 5.64 -64.60 81.91
CA THR A 264 4.41 -63.88 82.30
C THR A 264 4.50 -62.39 81.99
N HIS A 265 5.67 -61.76 82.18
CA HIS A 265 5.85 -60.36 81.85
C HIS A 265 5.87 -60.10 80.33
N ALA A 266 6.46 -61.00 79.54
CA ALA A 266 6.41 -60.92 78.09
C ALA A 266 4.98 -61.08 77.56
N GLU A 267 4.20 -62.00 78.15
CA GLU A 267 2.78 -62.18 77.84
C GLU A 267 1.96 -60.91 78.18
N GLU A 268 2.22 -60.28 79.33
CA GLU A 268 1.60 -59.00 79.73
C GLU A 268 1.93 -57.86 78.75
N VAL A 269 3.17 -57.78 78.26
CA VAL A 269 3.58 -56.78 77.24
C VAL A 269 2.89 -57.05 75.91
N VAL A 270 2.73 -58.32 75.51
CA VAL A 270 1.98 -58.68 74.30
C VAL A 270 0.52 -58.32 74.43
N GLU A 271 -0.11 -58.59 75.57
CA GLU A 271 -1.51 -58.23 75.83
C GLU A 271 -1.71 -56.72 75.80
N ARG A 272 -0.80 -55.94 76.40
CA ARG A 272 -0.84 -54.47 76.36
C ARG A 272 -0.61 -53.91 74.95
N LEU A 273 0.25 -54.54 74.14
CA LEU A 273 0.43 -54.19 72.73
C LEU A 273 -0.83 -54.50 71.91
N GLN A 274 -1.48 -55.63 72.16
CA GLN A 274 -2.75 -55.99 71.53
C GLN A 274 -3.86 -55.00 71.90
N GLU A 275 -3.96 -54.61 73.17
CA GLU A 275 -4.91 -53.60 73.63
C GLU A 275 -4.66 -52.24 72.99
N MET A 276 -3.40 -51.78 72.93
CA MET A 276 -3.04 -50.56 72.21
C MET A 276 -3.36 -50.64 70.72
N THR A 277 -3.11 -51.78 70.08
CA THR A 277 -3.41 -51.97 68.65
C THR A 277 -4.91 -51.88 68.41
N ALA A 278 -5.72 -52.57 69.21
CA ALA A 278 -7.18 -52.50 69.13
C ALA A 278 -7.72 -51.08 69.39
N ALA A 279 -7.15 -50.36 70.36
CA ALA A 279 -7.50 -48.96 70.61
C ALA A 279 -7.14 -48.05 69.43
N THR A 280 -5.99 -48.26 68.79
CA THR A 280 -5.60 -47.50 67.59
C THR A 280 -6.50 -47.80 66.40
N GLU A 281 -6.87 -49.07 66.17
CA GLU A 281 -7.81 -49.46 65.12
C GLU A 281 -9.19 -48.83 65.33
N ALA A 282 -9.70 -48.83 66.56
CA ALA A 282 -10.95 -48.16 66.90
C ALA A 282 -10.89 -46.65 66.64
N SER A 283 -9.81 -45.98 67.06
CA SER A 283 -9.61 -44.55 66.80
C SER A 283 -9.49 -44.22 65.31
N LEU A 284 -8.87 -45.11 64.53
CA LEU A 284 -8.73 -44.96 63.07
C LEU A 284 -10.08 -45.12 62.37
N GLU A 285 -10.92 -46.05 62.82
CA GLU A 285 -12.29 -46.21 62.30
C GLU A 285 -13.19 -45.02 62.67
N GLU A 286 -13.06 -44.44 63.87
CA GLU A 286 -13.76 -43.21 64.22
C GLU A 286 -13.29 -42.03 63.36
N ALA A 287 -11.98 -41.89 63.13
CA ALA A 287 -11.42 -40.87 62.25
C ALA A 287 -11.90 -41.01 60.81
N LYS A 288 -11.97 -42.25 60.28
CA LYS A 288 -12.54 -42.53 58.95
C LYS A 288 -14.01 -42.14 58.88
N LYS A 289 -14.83 -42.50 59.87
CA LYS A 289 -16.25 -42.13 59.91
C LYS A 289 -16.45 -40.61 59.96
N LEU A 290 -15.63 -39.90 60.73
CA LEU A 290 -15.66 -38.43 60.76
C LEU A 290 -15.22 -37.82 59.43
N ALA A 291 -14.19 -38.35 58.79
CA ALA A 291 -13.73 -37.91 57.47
C ALA A 291 -14.80 -38.15 56.40
N GLU A 292 -15.46 -39.32 56.39
CA GLU A 292 -16.56 -39.62 55.47
C GLU A 292 -17.76 -38.71 55.71
N LYS A 293 -18.13 -38.46 56.97
CA LYS A 293 -19.22 -37.54 57.31
C LYS A 293 -18.89 -36.12 56.85
N PHE A 294 -17.68 -35.65 57.11
CA PHE A 294 -17.22 -34.34 56.66
C PHE A 294 -17.22 -34.25 55.13
N ALA A 295 -16.73 -35.26 54.42
CA ALA A 295 -16.77 -35.31 52.96
C ALA A 295 -18.22 -35.24 52.44
N ARG A 296 -19.14 -36.05 52.99
CA ARG A 296 -20.56 -36.05 52.60
C ARG A 296 -21.26 -34.71 52.85
N GLU A 297 -20.90 -33.99 53.91
CA GLU A 297 -21.54 -32.70 54.24
C GLU A 297 -20.91 -31.51 53.52
N THR A 298 -19.60 -31.53 53.26
CA THR A 298 -18.87 -30.39 52.70
C THR A 298 -18.71 -30.46 51.19
N GLU A 299 -18.53 -31.64 50.59
CA GLU A 299 -18.43 -31.80 49.14
C GLU A 299 -19.63 -31.19 48.38
N PRO A 300 -20.90 -31.46 48.73
CA PRO A 300 -22.03 -30.86 48.01
C PRO A 300 -22.13 -29.34 48.19
N LYS A 301 -21.72 -28.81 49.35
CA LYS A 301 -21.68 -27.35 49.60
C LYS A 301 -20.59 -26.66 48.78
N LEU A 302 -19.43 -27.31 48.63
CA LEU A 302 -18.33 -26.80 47.82
C LEU A 302 -18.67 -26.85 46.32
N VAL A 303 -19.28 -27.94 45.85
CA VAL A 303 -19.71 -28.08 44.46
C VAL A 303 -20.76 -27.03 44.11
N THR A 304 -21.81 -26.88 44.92
CA THR A 304 -22.86 -25.86 44.64
C THR A 304 -22.31 -24.43 44.66
N ARG A 305 -21.43 -24.10 45.61
CA ARG A 305 -20.77 -22.79 45.65
C ARG A 305 -19.86 -22.58 44.42
N LEU A 306 -19.16 -23.61 43.98
CA LEU A 306 -18.32 -23.55 42.78
C LEU A 306 -19.18 -23.32 41.54
N GLU A 307 -20.25 -24.09 41.36
CA GLU A 307 -21.21 -23.93 40.26
C GLU A 307 -21.83 -22.54 40.23
N GLU A 308 -22.23 -21.99 41.38
CA GLU A 308 -22.79 -20.65 41.48
C GLU A 308 -21.77 -19.56 41.11
N THR A 309 -20.51 -19.70 41.54
CA THR A 309 -19.44 -18.78 41.15
C THR A 309 -19.07 -18.90 39.66
N MET A 310 -19.10 -20.10 39.10
CA MET A 310 -18.88 -20.32 37.67
C MET A 310 -20.02 -19.74 36.83
N ALA A 311 -21.27 -19.92 37.24
CA ALA A 311 -22.43 -19.33 36.58
C ALA A 311 -22.36 -17.81 36.57
N ARG A 312 -22.10 -17.18 37.73
CA ARG A 312 -21.90 -15.72 37.83
C ARG A 312 -20.72 -15.24 36.99
N GLY A 313 -19.61 -15.98 36.97
CA GLY A 313 -18.44 -15.67 36.16
C GLY A 313 -18.74 -15.73 34.65
N ARG A 314 -19.51 -16.73 34.22
CA ARG A 314 -19.95 -16.91 32.84
C ARG A 314 -20.87 -15.78 32.40
N GLU A 315 -21.90 -15.45 33.19
CA GLU A 315 -22.81 -14.33 32.89
C GLU A 315 -22.04 -12.99 32.80
N GLY A 316 -21.11 -12.76 33.72
CA GLY A 316 -20.25 -11.57 33.70
C GLY A 316 -19.38 -11.50 32.44
N PHE A 317 -18.80 -12.64 32.03
CA PHE A 317 -18.01 -12.73 30.81
C PHE A 317 -18.86 -12.53 29.55
N GLU A 318 -20.02 -13.17 29.45
CA GLU A 318 -20.94 -13.01 28.31
C GLU A 318 -21.43 -11.56 28.19
N ALA A 319 -21.79 -10.91 29.31
CA ALA A 319 -22.16 -9.50 29.33
C ALA A 319 -20.99 -8.57 28.94
N ALA A 320 -19.77 -8.87 29.39
CA ALA A 320 -18.58 -8.10 29.00
C ALA A 320 -18.24 -8.29 27.52
N ALA A 321 -18.36 -9.51 26.99
CA ALA A 321 -18.15 -9.83 25.59
C ALA A 321 -19.18 -9.15 24.70
N ALA A 322 -20.47 -9.15 25.06
CA ALA A 322 -21.52 -8.42 24.36
C ALA A 322 -21.21 -6.91 24.30
N ARG A 323 -20.88 -6.29 25.43
CA ARG A 323 -20.47 -4.87 25.48
C ARG A 323 -19.19 -4.57 24.69
N ALA A 324 -18.28 -5.53 24.58
CA ALA A 324 -17.07 -5.37 23.77
C ALA A 324 -17.40 -5.45 22.28
N ALA A 325 -18.23 -6.42 21.86
CA ALA A 325 -18.71 -6.56 20.50
C ALA A 325 -19.51 -5.34 20.05
N ASP A 326 -20.44 -4.83 20.87
CA ASP A 326 -21.22 -3.62 20.55
C ASP A 326 -20.32 -2.40 20.34
N ARG A 327 -19.31 -2.21 21.20
CA ARG A 327 -18.33 -1.12 21.05
C ARG A 327 -17.49 -1.26 19.78
N GLN A 328 -17.12 -2.48 19.40
CA GLN A 328 -16.39 -2.73 18.15
C GLN A 328 -17.26 -2.46 16.93
N LEU A 329 -18.54 -2.86 16.96
CA LEU A 329 -19.50 -2.58 15.90
C LEU A 329 -19.72 -1.07 15.71
N LEU A 330 -19.90 -0.33 16.81
CA LEU A 330 -20.06 1.13 16.75
C LEU A 330 -18.82 1.82 16.17
N ARG A 331 -17.61 1.42 16.58
CA ARG A 331 -16.36 1.94 16.02
C ARG A 331 -16.25 1.66 14.52
N LEU A 332 -16.58 0.42 14.11
CA LEU A 332 -16.56 0.05 12.70
C LEU A 332 -17.55 0.87 11.86
N MET A 333 -18.74 1.16 12.41
CA MET A 333 -19.72 2.03 11.76
C MET A 333 -19.25 3.48 11.66
N GLU A 334 -18.65 4.02 12.72
CA GLU A 334 -18.07 5.38 12.73
C GLU A 334 -16.93 5.52 11.72
N ASP A 335 -16.03 4.54 11.67
CA ASP A 335 -14.91 4.52 10.74
C ASP A 335 -15.38 4.36 9.28
N SER A 336 -16.36 3.49 9.03
CA SER A 336 -17.00 3.35 7.71
C SER A 336 -17.65 4.67 7.26
N HIS A 337 -18.35 5.36 8.15
CA HIS A 337 -18.97 6.66 7.84
C HIS A 337 -17.92 7.75 7.58
N ARG A 338 -16.82 7.76 8.34
CA ARG A 338 -15.70 8.69 8.12
C ARG A 338 -15.06 8.45 6.75
N MET A 339 -14.79 7.20 6.40
CA MET A 339 -14.22 6.81 5.10
C MET A 339 -15.17 7.17 3.94
N MET A 340 -16.48 6.95 4.10
CA MET A 340 -17.47 7.33 3.09
C MET A 340 -17.51 8.86 2.87
N LYS A 341 -17.43 9.66 3.94
CA LYS A 341 -17.34 11.13 3.82
C LYS A 341 -16.06 11.58 3.14
N GLU A 342 -14.93 10.99 3.49
CA GLU A 342 -13.63 11.32 2.91
C GLU A 342 -13.59 11.00 1.41
N THR A 343 -14.03 9.79 1.03
CA THR A 343 -14.13 9.39 -0.38
C THR A 343 -15.11 10.26 -1.17
N SER A 344 -16.24 10.66 -0.57
CA SER A 344 -17.17 11.61 -1.20
C SER A 344 -16.51 12.98 -1.43
N ALA A 345 -15.79 13.51 -0.43
CA ALA A 345 -15.09 14.78 -0.56
C ALA A 345 -13.98 14.72 -1.63
N GLN A 346 -13.25 13.60 -1.72
CA GLN A 346 -12.26 13.37 -2.77
C GLN A 346 -12.92 13.32 -4.15
N LEU A 347 -14.07 12.65 -4.30
CA LEU A 347 -14.81 12.61 -5.56
C LEU A 347 -15.30 14.01 -5.97
N GLU A 348 -15.86 14.78 -5.05
CA GLU A 348 -16.28 16.16 -5.30
C GLU A 348 -15.10 17.06 -5.72
N ALA A 349 -13.95 16.92 -5.07
CA ALA A 349 -12.72 17.63 -5.46
C ALA A 349 -12.28 17.25 -6.89
N ARG A 350 -12.26 15.96 -7.23
CA ARG A 350 -11.92 15.48 -8.59
C ARG A 350 -12.91 15.97 -9.65
N VAL A 351 -14.20 16.02 -9.33
CA VAL A 351 -15.23 16.56 -10.23
C VAL A 351 -15.03 18.06 -10.43
N ALA A 352 -14.70 18.82 -9.38
CA ALA A 352 -14.39 20.24 -9.48
C ALA A 352 -13.14 20.50 -10.33
N GLU A 353 -12.06 19.72 -10.13
CA GLU A 353 -10.84 19.76 -10.95
C GLU A 353 -11.17 19.49 -12.42
N ALA A 354 -11.89 18.40 -12.72
CA ALA A 354 -12.26 18.04 -14.09
C ALA A 354 -13.11 19.14 -14.75
N ARG A 355 -14.03 19.77 -14.01
CA ARG A 355 -14.85 20.88 -14.50
C ARG A 355 -14.00 22.10 -14.82
N ALA A 356 -13.04 22.45 -13.97
CA ALA A 356 -12.13 23.57 -14.19
C ALA A 356 -11.24 23.35 -15.42
N VAL A 357 -10.72 22.13 -15.61
CA VAL A 357 -9.94 21.76 -16.81
C VAL A 357 -10.79 21.87 -18.07
N LEU A 358 -12.03 21.36 -18.06
CA LEU A 358 -12.94 21.45 -19.20
C LEU A 358 -13.31 22.91 -19.53
N GLN A 359 -13.58 23.73 -18.52
CA GLN A 359 -13.86 25.16 -18.71
C GLN A 359 -12.67 25.90 -19.30
N THR A 360 -11.46 25.60 -18.82
CA THR A 360 -10.22 26.21 -19.34
C THR A 360 -9.95 25.79 -20.78
N ALA A 361 -10.10 24.49 -21.09
CA ALA A 361 -9.92 23.97 -22.45
C ALA A 361 -10.96 24.54 -23.42
N ALA A 362 -12.23 24.63 -23.00
CA ALA A 362 -13.29 25.24 -23.80
C ALA A 362 -13.07 26.75 -24.04
N GLY A 363 -12.57 27.47 -23.03
CA GLY A 363 -12.17 28.88 -23.20
C GLY A 363 -11.05 29.04 -24.22
N ALA A 364 -9.99 28.24 -24.09
CA ALA A 364 -8.86 28.28 -25.01
C ALA A 364 -9.23 27.97 -26.47
N THR A 365 -10.12 27.00 -26.70
CA THR A 365 -10.57 26.67 -28.07
C THR A 365 -11.48 27.75 -28.68
N LEU A 366 -12.33 28.39 -27.86
CA LEU A 366 -13.13 29.53 -28.31
C LEU A 366 -12.26 30.75 -28.64
N ASP A 367 -11.24 31.01 -27.83
CA ASP A 367 -10.28 32.09 -28.08
C ASP A 367 -9.48 31.83 -29.37
N GLU A 368 -9.03 30.60 -29.61
CA GLU A 368 -8.36 30.23 -30.85
C GLU A 368 -9.28 30.39 -32.07
N PHE A 369 -10.53 29.91 -31.98
CA PHE A 369 -11.52 30.11 -33.04
C PHE A 369 -11.77 31.59 -33.32
N ARG A 370 -11.88 32.42 -32.26
CA ARG A 370 -12.04 33.86 -32.38
C ARG A 370 -10.84 34.49 -33.10
N ARG A 371 -9.62 34.13 -32.72
CA ARG A 371 -8.40 34.62 -33.40
C ARG A 371 -8.36 34.21 -34.86
N GLN A 372 -8.72 32.97 -35.18
CA GLN A 372 -8.81 32.50 -36.57
C GLN A 372 -9.87 33.26 -37.36
N ALA A 373 -11.03 33.52 -36.77
CA ALA A 373 -12.09 34.32 -37.39
C ALA A 373 -11.65 35.77 -37.65
N GLU A 374 -10.97 36.40 -36.68
CA GLU A 374 -10.40 37.75 -36.84
C GLU A 374 -9.39 37.80 -38.00
N VAL A 375 -8.46 36.84 -38.07
CA VAL A 375 -7.49 36.74 -39.18
C VAL A 375 -8.17 36.54 -40.53
N GLN A 376 -9.22 35.70 -40.61
CA GLN A 376 -9.96 35.47 -41.85
C GLN A 376 -10.74 36.71 -42.29
N VAL A 377 -11.36 37.44 -41.36
CA VAL A 377 -12.06 38.70 -41.65
C VAL A 377 -11.08 39.75 -42.16
N ASP A 378 -9.91 39.90 -41.51
CA ASP A 378 -8.87 40.84 -41.96
C ASP A 378 -8.33 40.48 -43.34
N LEU A 379 -8.13 39.18 -43.62
CA LEU A 379 -7.69 38.70 -44.93
C LEU A 379 -8.71 39.05 -46.01
N VAL A 380 -10.00 38.71 -45.80
CA VAL A 380 -11.07 39.02 -46.75
C VAL A 380 -11.23 40.53 -46.94
N ALA A 381 -11.16 41.31 -45.86
CA ALA A 381 -11.21 42.78 -45.92
C ALA A 381 -10.05 43.35 -46.74
N SER A 382 -8.84 42.83 -46.56
CA SER A 382 -7.66 43.25 -47.34
C SER A 382 -7.79 42.88 -48.82
N GLU A 383 -8.29 41.67 -49.14
CA GLU A 383 -8.50 41.23 -50.51
C GLU A 383 -9.58 42.06 -51.21
N VAL A 384 -10.70 42.33 -50.54
CA VAL A 384 -11.75 43.21 -51.07
C VAL A 384 -11.21 44.61 -51.29
N THR A 385 -10.44 45.16 -50.34
CA THR A 385 -9.80 46.47 -50.48
C THR A 385 -8.83 46.49 -51.66
N GLN A 386 -8.04 45.45 -51.84
CA GLN A 386 -7.11 45.30 -52.98
C GLN A 386 -7.86 45.18 -54.32
N ARG A 387 -8.93 44.39 -54.38
CA ARG A 387 -9.78 44.27 -55.58
C ARG A 387 -10.41 45.62 -55.93
N VAL A 388 -10.99 46.33 -54.95
CA VAL A 388 -11.59 47.65 -55.17
C VAL A 388 -10.53 48.66 -55.64
N THR A 389 -9.39 48.75 -54.96
CA THR A 389 -8.30 49.68 -55.35
C THR A 389 -7.75 49.35 -56.74
N SER A 390 -7.55 48.07 -57.08
CA SER A 390 -7.13 47.66 -58.42
C SER A 390 -8.17 47.97 -59.50
N SER A 391 -9.47 47.77 -59.22
CA SER A 391 -10.55 48.09 -60.15
C SER A 391 -10.69 49.60 -60.38
N LEU A 392 -10.49 50.40 -59.32
CA LEU A 392 -10.49 51.86 -59.40
C LEU A 392 -9.29 52.34 -60.22
N GLY A 393 -8.10 51.78 -60.00
CA GLY A 393 -6.90 52.10 -60.77
C GLY A 393 -7.02 51.72 -62.25
N ALA A 394 -7.63 50.57 -62.55
CA ALA A 394 -7.91 50.15 -63.93
C ALA A 394 -8.89 51.11 -64.62
N LEU A 395 -9.96 51.51 -63.93
CA LEU A 395 -10.94 52.48 -64.44
C LEU A 395 -10.31 53.87 -64.68
N GLU A 396 -9.43 54.32 -63.77
CA GLU A 396 -8.72 55.58 -63.93
C GLU A 396 -7.76 55.55 -65.13
N ALA A 397 -7.05 54.44 -65.34
CA ALA A 397 -6.19 54.24 -66.50
C ALA A 397 -6.98 54.21 -67.82
N GLU A 398 -8.14 53.53 -67.86
CA GLU A 398 -9.03 53.53 -69.01
C GLU A 398 -9.56 54.93 -69.33
N ASN A 399 -9.98 55.68 -68.30
CA ASN A 399 -10.44 57.07 -68.47
C ASN A 399 -9.32 57.96 -69.04
N ARG A 400 -8.10 57.85 -68.50
CA ARG A 400 -6.93 58.59 -69.00
C ARG A 400 -6.64 58.26 -70.46
N ALA A 401 -6.62 56.98 -70.82
CA ALA A 401 -6.41 56.54 -72.20
C ALA A 401 -7.53 57.04 -73.14
N ALA A 402 -8.78 57.04 -72.69
CA ALA A 402 -9.91 57.58 -73.45
C ALA A 402 -9.80 59.10 -73.65
N CYS A 403 -9.33 59.84 -72.64
CA CYS A 403 -9.06 61.27 -72.74
C CYS A 403 -7.91 61.57 -73.71
N GLU A 404 -6.80 60.82 -73.64
CA GLU A 404 -5.66 60.95 -74.56
C GLU A 404 -6.08 60.65 -76.01
N SER A 405 -6.82 59.56 -76.24
CA SER A 405 -7.34 59.22 -77.57
C SER A 405 -8.27 60.31 -78.13
N ARG A 406 -9.15 60.88 -77.30
CA ARG A 406 -9.99 62.03 -77.70
C ARG A 406 -9.13 63.26 -78.01
N ARG A 407 -8.09 63.52 -77.22
CA ARG A 407 -7.16 64.63 -77.45
C ARG A 407 -6.43 64.47 -78.77
N GLU A 408 -5.89 63.29 -79.06
CA GLU A 408 -5.22 62.99 -80.34
C GLU A 408 -6.18 63.13 -81.52
N THR A 409 -7.42 62.65 -81.39
CA THR A 409 -8.44 62.81 -82.44
C THR A 409 -8.73 64.29 -82.70
N LEU A 410 -8.90 65.08 -81.65
CA LEU A 410 -9.11 66.52 -81.77
C LEU A 410 -7.88 67.22 -82.35
N GLU A 411 -6.67 66.85 -81.95
CA GLU A 411 -5.43 67.37 -82.53
C GLU A 411 -5.35 67.06 -84.03
N GLN A 412 -5.66 65.83 -84.44
CA GLN A 412 -5.71 65.43 -85.85
C GLN A 412 -6.78 66.19 -86.64
N ASP A 413 -7.96 66.37 -86.07
CA ASP A 413 -9.05 67.13 -86.70
C ASP A 413 -8.68 68.61 -86.84
N VAL A 414 -8.01 69.19 -85.83
CA VAL A 414 -7.48 70.56 -85.89
C VAL A 414 -6.40 70.68 -86.96
N THR A 415 -5.45 69.74 -87.05
CA THR A 415 -4.43 69.76 -88.11
C THR A 415 -5.05 69.61 -89.49
N ARG A 416 -6.04 68.72 -89.64
CA ARG A 416 -6.75 68.51 -90.91
C ARG A 416 -7.57 69.74 -91.30
N ALA A 417 -8.25 70.38 -90.36
CA ALA A 417 -8.99 71.61 -90.60
C ALA A 417 -8.05 72.77 -90.96
N ALA A 418 -6.90 72.88 -90.29
CA ALA A 418 -5.86 73.85 -90.63
C ALA A 418 -5.32 73.63 -92.04
N GLU A 419 -4.98 72.39 -92.42
CA GLU A 419 -4.57 72.02 -93.78
C GLU A 419 -5.64 72.39 -94.81
N GLN A 420 -6.90 71.98 -94.60
CA GLN A 420 -8.01 72.31 -95.48
C GLN A 420 -8.20 73.82 -95.63
N SER A 421 -8.13 74.59 -94.53
CA SER A 421 -8.23 76.05 -94.59
C SER A 421 -7.09 76.68 -95.38
N SER A 422 -5.87 76.13 -95.27
CA SER A 422 -4.70 76.60 -96.01
C SER A 422 -4.79 76.27 -97.50
N GLU A 423 -5.33 75.10 -97.85
CA GLU A 423 -5.61 74.69 -99.22
C GLU A 423 -6.72 75.52 -99.86
N GLN A 424 -7.81 75.77 -99.11
CA GLN A 424 -8.89 76.66 -99.52
C GLN A 424 -8.37 78.09 -99.73
N PHE A 425 -7.52 78.60 -98.83
CA PHE A 425 -6.89 79.91 -98.98
C PHE A 425 -5.96 79.98 -100.20
N ARG A 426 -5.11 78.96 -100.41
CA ARG A 426 -4.22 78.88 -101.59
C ARG A 426 -5.02 78.80 -102.89
N THR A 427 -6.11 78.04 -102.90
CA THR A 427 -7.02 77.93 -104.05
C THR A 427 -7.75 79.26 -104.28
N GLY A 428 -8.20 79.91 -103.20
CA GLY A 428 -8.80 81.24 -103.22
C GLY A 428 -7.84 82.30 -103.78
N ILE A 429 -6.58 82.32 -103.33
CA ILE A 429 -5.53 83.20 -103.88
C ILE A 429 -5.31 82.93 -105.37
N LYS A 430 -5.20 81.66 -105.78
CA LYS A 430 -5.03 81.32 -107.20
C LYS A 430 -6.22 81.82 -108.02
N ALA A 431 -7.45 81.53 -107.58
CA ALA A 431 -8.66 81.98 -108.25
C ALA A 431 -8.73 83.52 -108.32
N PHE A 432 -8.36 84.21 -107.24
CA PHE A 432 -8.27 85.67 -107.20
C PHE A 432 -7.21 86.20 -108.17
N LEU A 433 -6.00 85.66 -108.17
CA LEU A 433 -4.93 86.06 -109.09
C LEU A 433 -5.30 85.77 -110.56
N TYR A 434 -5.90 84.61 -110.86
CA TYR A 434 -6.43 84.33 -112.20
C TYR A 434 -7.52 85.32 -112.58
N SER A 435 -8.43 85.65 -111.67
CA SER A 435 -9.48 86.66 -111.90
C SER A 435 -8.87 88.05 -112.16
N CYS A 436 -7.89 88.49 -111.36
CA CYS A 436 -7.18 89.75 -111.57
C CYS A 436 -6.37 89.76 -112.87
N LEU A 437 -5.71 88.65 -113.22
CA LEU A 437 -4.91 88.54 -114.44
C LEU A 437 -5.82 88.52 -115.68
N VAL A 438 -6.94 87.79 -115.64
CA VAL A 438 -7.97 87.82 -116.67
C VAL A 438 -8.58 89.22 -116.77
N ALA A 439 -8.91 89.87 -115.66
CA ALA A 439 -9.43 91.24 -115.66
C ALA A 439 -8.41 92.23 -116.23
N ALA A 440 -7.12 92.10 -115.90
CA ALA A 440 -6.05 92.94 -116.43
C ALA A 440 -5.82 92.68 -117.93
N VAL A 441 -5.78 91.41 -118.36
CA VAL A 441 -5.65 91.03 -119.77
C VAL A 441 -6.88 91.44 -120.57
N SER A 442 -8.08 91.30 -120.01
CA SER A 442 -9.32 91.80 -120.61
C SER A 442 -9.36 93.31 -120.65
N ALA A 443 -8.83 94.01 -119.64
CA ALA A 443 -8.68 95.46 -119.67
C ALA A 443 -7.66 95.90 -120.72
N VAL A 444 -6.55 95.17 -120.90
CA VAL A 444 -5.59 95.40 -121.98
C VAL A 444 -6.18 95.06 -123.35
N ASP A 445 -6.93 93.97 -123.49
CA ASP A 445 -7.63 93.58 -124.73
C ASP A 445 -8.71 94.60 -125.07
N GLN A 446 -9.54 95.01 -124.10
CA GLN A 446 -10.51 96.10 -124.25
C GLN A 446 -9.83 97.43 -124.54
N HIS A 447 -8.70 97.75 -123.92
CA HIS A 447 -7.94 98.96 -124.22
C HIS A 447 -7.34 98.89 -125.62
N SER A 448 -6.85 97.73 -126.06
CA SER A 448 -6.33 97.52 -127.41
C SER A 448 -7.44 97.57 -128.47
N ARG A 449 -8.63 97.02 -128.18
CA ARG A 449 -9.84 97.14 -128.99
C ARG A 449 -10.35 98.57 -129.02
N ALA A 450 -10.39 99.27 -127.89
CA ALA A 450 -10.74 100.68 -127.83
C ALA A 450 -9.71 101.57 -128.55
N THR A 451 -8.43 101.19 -128.57
CA THR A 451 -7.38 101.87 -129.34
C THR A 451 -7.50 101.57 -130.83
N LEU A 452 -7.86 100.33 -131.20
CA LEU A 452 -8.15 99.92 -132.59
C LEU A 452 -9.45 100.54 -133.13
N GLU A 453 -10.52 100.57 -132.33
CA GLU A 453 -11.78 101.26 -132.64
C GLU A 453 -11.60 102.78 -132.62
N GLY A 454 -10.73 103.31 -131.74
CA GLY A 454 -10.32 104.71 -131.74
C GLY A 454 -9.46 105.12 -132.94
N LEU A 455 -8.79 104.15 -133.60
CA LEU A 455 -8.12 104.35 -134.89
C LEU A 455 -9.06 104.17 -136.09
N ALA A 456 -10.13 103.38 -135.95
CA ALA A 456 -11.14 103.15 -136.98
C ALA A 456 -12.27 104.19 -136.97
N THR A 457 -12.38 105.03 -135.93
CA THR A 457 -13.49 105.97 -135.76
C THR A 457 -12.97 107.39 -135.52
N ASN A 458 -13.18 108.25 -136.52
CA ASN A 458 -12.97 109.70 -136.47
C ASN A 458 -13.78 110.36 -135.33
N PRO A 459 -13.40 111.57 -134.89
CA PRO A 459 -13.69 112.13 -133.56
C PRO A 459 -15.08 112.75 -133.45
N GLY A 460 -15.68 112.70 -132.26
CA GLY A 460 -16.85 113.54 -131.97
C GLY A 460 -17.62 113.25 -130.68
N ALA A 461 -17.14 113.79 -129.54
CA ALA A 461 -17.95 114.28 -128.40
C ALA A 461 -18.80 113.27 -127.56
N PRO A 462 -19.46 113.68 -126.46
CA PRO A 462 -18.85 113.95 -125.15
C PRO A 462 -19.47 113.15 -123.96
N ARG A 463 -18.65 112.89 -122.94
CA ARG A 463 -18.87 112.98 -121.48
C ARG A 463 -20.27 112.66 -120.90
N GLU A 464 -20.36 111.66 -120.00
CA GLU A 464 -21.22 111.70 -118.79
C GLU A 464 -20.83 110.66 -117.71
N LEU A 465 -20.81 111.14 -116.45
CA LEU A 465 -20.65 110.48 -115.13
C LEU A 465 -22.06 110.11 -114.58
N PRO A 466 -22.31 109.60 -113.34
CA PRO A 466 -21.62 108.75 -112.31
C PRO A 466 -22.62 107.63 -111.83
N PRO A 467 -22.98 107.34 -110.54
CA PRO A 467 -22.32 107.16 -109.22
C PRO A 467 -22.69 105.83 -108.47
N ASP A 468 -22.22 105.69 -107.21
CA ASP A 468 -22.89 105.09 -106.03
C ASP A 468 -23.19 103.57 -105.92
N LEU A 469 -22.53 102.85 -104.99
CA LEU A 469 -22.86 102.68 -103.55
C LEU A 469 -24.07 101.76 -103.30
N ALA A 470 -23.79 100.55 -102.78
CA ALA A 470 -24.68 99.84 -101.84
C ALA A 470 -23.97 98.66 -101.16
N VAL A 471 -23.42 98.94 -99.96
CA VAL A 471 -23.42 98.06 -98.77
C VAL A 471 -24.91 97.74 -98.46
N PRO A 472 -25.38 96.57 -97.95
CA PRO A 472 -25.01 96.07 -96.62
C PRO A 472 -25.21 94.56 -96.34
N GLY A 473 -24.86 94.12 -95.13
CA GLY A 473 -25.58 93.01 -94.50
C GLY A 473 -24.79 92.14 -93.53
N GLU A 474 -24.44 92.67 -92.36
CA GLU A 474 -24.31 91.84 -91.14
C GLU A 474 -25.65 91.13 -90.84
N PRO A 475 -25.58 89.96 -90.16
CA PRO A 475 -26.46 89.80 -89.01
C PRO A 475 -25.77 89.20 -87.78
N LYS A 476 -26.02 89.90 -86.67
CA LYS A 476 -26.26 89.52 -85.26
C LYS A 476 -25.93 88.09 -84.77
N PRO A 477 -25.39 87.99 -83.53
CA PRO A 477 -25.24 86.74 -82.79
C PRO A 477 -26.48 86.41 -81.96
N ASP A 478 -26.74 85.13 -81.75
CA ASP A 478 -27.67 84.63 -80.73
C ASP A 478 -26.97 83.60 -79.83
N LYS A 479 -26.94 83.97 -78.55
CA LYS A 479 -27.00 83.19 -77.30
C LYS A 479 -25.96 82.12 -76.98
#